data_AF-A0A937N7H2-F1
#
_entry.id   AF-A0A937N7H2-F1
#
_cell.length_a   1.000
_cell.length_b   1.000
_cell.length_c   1.000
_cell.angle_alpha   90.00
_cell.angle_beta   90.00
_cell.angle_gamma   90.00
#
_symmetry.space_group_name_H-M   'P 1'
#
loop_
_entity.id
_entity.type
_entity.pdbx_description
1 polymer ?
#
loop_
_entity_poly.entity_id
_entity_poly.type
_entity_poly.pdbx_seq_one_letter_code
_entity_poly.pdbx_strand_id
1 'polypeptide(L)'
;MQINTSRFGPIEIEPENILLFSRGLFAFENHRHWLLLADAHNDAIAWLQSVSDPEVALPTVSPRKFVPGYQVRILRTQLTPLELAALDHAFVLNVLSQNAGQLTVNLKAPVIVNLDRRIGRQIVTVDEQPLQLALPALALPLRKSA
;
A
#
# COMPACT_ATOMS: atom_id res chain seq x y z
N MET A 1 8.91 -15.33 -14.39
CA MET A 1 8.05 -16.41 -13.84
C MET A 1 6.63 -15.91 -13.86
N GLN A 2 5.66 -16.77 -14.14
CA GLN A 2 4.28 -16.35 -14.29
C GLN A 2 3.46 -16.62 -13.03
N ILE A 3 2.64 -15.65 -12.61
CA ILE A 3 1.62 -15.85 -11.58
C ILE A 3 0.24 -15.53 -12.14
N ASN A 4 -0.78 -16.24 -11.66
CA ASN A 4 -2.17 -15.92 -11.97
C ASN A 4 -2.73 -14.95 -10.94
N THR A 5 -3.49 -13.97 -11.39
CA THR A 5 -4.20 -13.02 -10.52
C THR A 5 -5.64 -12.90 -11.01
N SER A 6 -6.60 -12.74 -10.10
CA SER A 6 -8.02 -12.62 -10.50
C SER A 6 -8.34 -11.25 -11.10
N ARG A 7 -7.64 -10.20 -10.65
CA ARG A 7 -7.86 -8.81 -11.09
C ARG A 7 -7.12 -8.44 -12.37
N PHE A 8 -5.91 -8.95 -12.58
CA PHE A 8 -5.04 -8.51 -13.69
C PHE A 8 -4.76 -9.63 -14.69
N GLY A 9 -5.33 -10.82 -14.48
CA GLY A 9 -5.00 -12.00 -15.26
C GLY A 9 -3.59 -12.51 -14.96
N PRO A 10 -2.97 -13.26 -15.88
CA PRO A 10 -1.62 -13.74 -15.71
C PRO A 10 -0.60 -12.59 -15.85
N ILE A 11 0.37 -12.55 -14.94
CA ILE A 11 1.45 -11.55 -14.92
C ILE A 11 2.80 -12.26 -14.92
N GLU A 12 3.71 -11.81 -15.79
CA GLU A 12 5.12 -12.18 -15.73
C GLU A 12 5.86 -11.30 -14.71
N ILE A 13 6.60 -11.94 -13.81
CA ILE A 13 7.38 -11.27 -12.77
C ILE A 13 8.78 -11.85 -12.67
N GLU A 14 9.73 -11.01 -12.27
CA GLU A 14 11.04 -11.46 -11.84
C GLU A 14 11.05 -11.71 -10.32
N PRO A 15 11.86 -12.64 -9.78
CA PRO A 15 11.97 -12.86 -8.34
C PRO A 15 12.31 -11.59 -7.56
N GLU A 16 13.14 -10.72 -8.14
CA GLU A 16 13.48 -9.40 -7.60
C GLU A 16 12.29 -8.45 -7.53
N ASN A 17 11.17 -8.74 -8.20
CA ASN A 17 9.95 -7.95 -8.10
C ASN A 17 9.11 -8.30 -6.85
N ILE A 18 9.47 -9.33 -6.11
CA ILE A 18 8.73 -9.74 -4.91
C ILE A 18 9.17 -8.91 -3.70
N LEU A 19 8.19 -8.42 -2.93
CA LEU A 19 8.36 -7.81 -1.63
C LEU A 19 8.09 -8.84 -0.53
N LEU A 20 9.00 -8.94 0.45
CA LEU A 20 8.85 -9.80 1.61
C LEU A 20 8.24 -9.03 2.78
N PHE A 21 7.09 -9.50 3.23
CA PHE A 21 6.42 -9.09 4.46
C PHE A 21 6.55 -10.24 5.46
N SER A 22 7.62 -10.24 6.26
CA SER A 22 7.95 -11.38 7.12
C SER A 22 6.87 -11.73 8.16
N ARG A 23 5.96 -10.80 8.46
CA ARG A 23 4.78 -11.01 9.33
C ARG A 23 3.44 -10.95 8.59
N GLY A 24 3.48 -10.88 7.25
CA GLY A 24 2.33 -10.57 6.42
C GLY A 24 1.79 -9.15 6.64
N LEU A 25 0.54 -8.96 6.21
CA LEU A 25 -0.25 -7.75 6.45
C LEU A 25 -1.36 -8.07 7.47
N PHE A 26 -1.97 -7.06 8.07
CA PHE A 26 -3.09 -7.28 8.99
C PHE A 26 -4.24 -7.99 8.27
N ALA A 27 -4.78 -9.04 8.91
CA ALA A 27 -5.76 -9.98 8.36
C ALA A 27 -5.24 -10.89 7.22
N PHE A 28 -3.95 -10.80 6.88
CA PHE A 28 -3.27 -11.61 5.86
C PHE A 28 -1.90 -12.08 6.34
N GLU A 29 -1.81 -12.53 7.60
CA GLU A 29 -0.54 -12.85 8.28
C GLU A 29 0.21 -14.02 7.61
N ASN A 30 -0.52 -14.89 6.90
CA ASN A 30 0.04 -16.01 6.14
C ASN A 30 0.55 -15.61 4.74
N HIS A 31 0.18 -14.44 4.23
CA HIS A 31 0.60 -13.93 2.93
C HIS A 31 1.88 -13.10 3.10
N ARG A 32 3.03 -13.66 2.73
CA ARG A 32 4.34 -13.03 2.99
C ARG A 32 5.02 -12.47 1.75
N HIS A 33 4.56 -12.84 0.57
CA HIS A 33 5.15 -12.43 -0.69
C HIS A 33 4.14 -11.62 -1.48
N TRP A 34 4.51 -10.38 -1.80
CA TRP A 34 3.61 -9.42 -2.43
C TRP A 34 4.29 -8.74 -3.61
N LEU A 35 3.51 -8.36 -4.61
CA LEU A 35 3.93 -7.46 -5.68
C LEU A 35 3.29 -6.11 -5.45
N LEU A 36 4.03 -5.05 -5.77
CA LEU A 36 3.47 -3.70 -5.86
C LEU A 36 3.23 -3.37 -7.34
N LEU A 37 1.96 -3.32 -7.74
CA LEU A 37 1.53 -3.07 -9.11
C LEU A 37 0.90 -1.69 -9.22
N ALA A 38 1.25 -0.90 -10.23
CA ALA A 38 0.55 0.35 -10.51
C ALA A 38 -0.80 0.06 -11.20
N ASP A 39 -1.84 0.82 -10.86
CA ASP A 39 -3.11 0.72 -11.58
C ASP A 39 -2.99 1.34 -12.99
N ALA A 40 -3.53 0.66 -14.00
CA ALA A 40 -3.41 1.07 -15.40
C ALA A 40 -4.27 2.30 -15.76
N HIS A 41 -5.28 2.61 -14.95
CA HIS A 41 -6.26 3.66 -15.23
C HIS A 41 -6.24 4.79 -14.21
N ASN A 42 -5.62 4.58 -13.05
CA ASN A 42 -5.53 5.57 -11.98
C ASN A 42 -4.13 5.63 -11.36
N ASP A 43 -3.37 6.66 -11.72
CA ASP A 43 -2.00 6.88 -11.24
C ASP A 43 -1.91 7.11 -9.71
N ALA A 44 -3.02 7.36 -9.03
CA ALA A 44 -3.07 7.52 -7.59
C ALA A 44 -3.15 6.18 -6.83
N ILE A 45 -3.49 5.09 -7.53
CA ILE A 45 -3.72 3.77 -6.93
C ILE A 45 -2.58 2.81 -7.31
N ALA A 46 -2.10 2.09 -6.31
CA ALA A 46 -1.26 0.91 -6.49
C ALA A 46 -1.89 -0.28 -5.77
N TRP A 47 -1.55 -1.49 -6.18
CA TRP A 47 -2.08 -2.72 -5.64
C TRP A 47 -0.97 -3.54 -5.02
N LEU A 48 -1.17 -3.97 -3.77
CA LEU A 48 -0.39 -5.06 -3.18
C LEU A 48 -1.07 -6.37 -3.56
N GLN A 49 -0.55 -7.05 -4.58
CA GLN A 49 -1.02 -8.36 -5.04
C GLN A 49 -0.27 -9.46 -4.30
N SER A 50 -1.00 -10.37 -3.66
CA SER A 50 -0.43 -11.57 -3.04
C SER A 50 0.11 -12.51 -4.12
N VAL A 51 1.35 -12.99 -3.94
CA VAL A 51 1.96 -13.99 -4.83
C VAL A 51 1.42 -15.39 -4.53
N SER A 52 1.03 -15.66 -3.28
CA SER A 52 0.55 -16.98 -2.84
C SER A 52 -0.95 -17.18 -3.03
N ASP A 53 -1.69 -16.13 -3.38
CA ASP A 53 -3.15 -16.18 -3.51
C ASP A 53 -3.61 -15.20 -4.61
N PRO A 54 -4.09 -15.72 -5.76
CA PRO A 54 -4.56 -14.91 -6.89
C PRO A 54 -5.70 -13.95 -6.54
N GLU A 55 -6.52 -14.26 -5.54
CA GLU A 55 -7.72 -13.49 -5.18
C GLU A 55 -7.42 -12.32 -4.23
N VAL A 56 -6.24 -12.32 -3.62
CA VAL A 56 -5.88 -11.32 -2.61
C VAL A 56 -5.06 -10.19 -3.26
N ALA A 57 -5.72 -9.06 -3.45
CA ALA A 57 -5.11 -7.80 -3.88
C ALA A 57 -5.64 -6.63 -3.06
N LEU A 58 -4.75 -5.86 -2.43
CA LEU A 58 -5.12 -4.71 -1.59
C LEU A 58 -4.87 -3.40 -2.34
N PRO A 59 -5.89 -2.56 -2.54
CA PRO A 59 -5.70 -1.23 -3.11
C PRO A 59 -4.99 -0.34 -2.08
N THR A 60 -4.00 0.40 -2.54
CA THR A 60 -3.18 1.30 -1.75
C THR A 60 -2.99 2.63 -2.45
N VAL A 61 -2.70 3.67 -1.67
CA VAL A 61 -2.40 5.01 -2.17
C VAL A 61 -1.19 5.57 -1.47
N SER A 62 -0.49 6.50 -2.13
CA SER A 62 0.39 7.42 -1.41
C SER A 62 -0.48 8.39 -0.60
N PRO A 63 -0.36 8.44 0.73
CA PRO A 63 -1.23 9.26 1.56
C PRO A 63 -1.14 10.75 1.23
N ARG A 64 0.04 11.23 0.82
CA ARG A 64 0.29 12.64 0.50
C ARG A 64 -0.48 13.13 -0.73
N LYS A 65 -0.95 12.23 -1.61
CA LYS A 65 -1.82 12.60 -2.75
C LYS A 65 -3.21 13.06 -2.28
N PHE A 66 -3.69 12.58 -1.14
CA PHE A 66 -5.06 12.80 -0.66
C PHE A 66 -5.13 13.56 0.66
N VAL A 67 -4.09 13.46 1.48
CA VAL A 67 -3.96 14.14 2.77
C VAL A 67 -2.65 14.93 2.73
N PRO A 68 -2.66 16.14 2.14
CA PRO A 68 -1.49 17.01 2.12
C PRO A 68 -0.96 17.23 3.53
N GLY A 69 0.34 17.02 3.73
CA GLY A 69 0.96 17.16 5.05
C GLY A 69 0.87 15.95 5.96
N TYR A 70 0.38 14.79 5.49
CA TYR A 70 0.40 13.55 6.26
C TYR A 70 1.81 13.23 6.80
N GLN A 71 1.88 13.10 8.12
CA GLN A 71 3.05 12.73 8.92
C GLN A 71 2.59 11.75 9.99
N VAL A 72 3.47 10.83 10.39
CA VAL A 72 3.18 9.79 11.39
C VAL A 72 4.33 9.61 12.35
N ARG A 73 4.02 9.14 13.55
CA ARG A 73 5.01 8.70 14.53
C ARG A 73 5.01 7.18 14.58
N ILE A 74 6.18 6.59 14.35
CA ILE A 74 6.39 5.14 14.39
C ILE A 74 7.55 4.86 15.35
N LEU A 75 7.42 3.81 16.17
CA LEU A 75 8.52 3.37 17.02
C LEU A 75 9.69 2.87 16.18
N ARG A 76 10.91 3.31 16.50
CA ARG A 76 12.13 2.89 15.78
C ARG A 76 12.27 1.37 15.72
N THR A 77 11.90 0.66 16.77
CA THR A 77 11.91 -0.81 16.85
C THR A 77 11.01 -1.48 15.81
N GLN A 78 9.96 -0.80 15.33
CA GLN A 78 9.12 -1.31 14.26
C GLN A 78 9.73 -1.08 12.87
N LEU A 79 10.57 -0.06 12.71
CA LEU A 79 11.31 0.22 11.48
C LEU A 79 12.59 -0.61 11.34
N THR A 80 13.20 -1.06 12.45
CA THR A 80 14.46 -1.83 12.41
C THR A 80 14.45 -2.98 11.40
N PRO A 81 13.39 -3.82 11.30
CA PRO A 81 13.38 -4.93 10.34
C PRO A 81 13.26 -4.53 8.87
N LEU A 82 12.99 -3.26 8.57
CA LEU A 82 12.95 -2.74 7.20
C LEU A 82 14.34 -2.39 6.67
N GLU A 83 15.37 -2.36 7.53
CA GLU A 83 16.76 -2.12 7.12
C GLU A 83 16.95 -0.84 6.28
N LEU A 84 16.23 0.22 6.63
CA LEU A 84 16.31 1.51 5.94
C LEU A 84 17.68 2.16 6.18
N ALA A 85 18.35 2.55 5.10
CA ALA A 85 19.59 3.33 5.19
C ALA A 85 19.33 4.75 5.73
N ALA A 86 18.20 5.34 5.32
CA ALA A 86 17.69 6.63 5.78
C ALA A 86 16.16 6.63 5.74
N LEU A 87 15.51 7.54 6.49
CA LEU A 87 14.05 7.58 6.61
C LEU A 87 13.34 8.01 5.31
N ASP A 88 14.00 8.78 4.47
CA ASP A 88 13.51 9.23 3.16
C ASP A 88 13.52 8.13 2.09
N HIS A 89 14.25 7.03 2.32
CA HIS A 89 14.17 5.81 1.49
C HIS A 89 12.89 4.99 1.80
N ALA A 90 12.13 5.36 2.84
CA ALA A 90 10.90 4.67 3.18
C ALA A 90 9.78 5.03 2.19
N PHE A 91 9.32 4.04 1.43
CA PHE A 91 8.14 4.18 0.59
C PHE A 91 6.88 3.93 1.42
N VAL A 92 5.99 4.93 1.51
CA VAL A 92 4.81 4.89 2.39
C VAL A 92 3.54 4.78 1.57
N LEU A 93 2.76 3.75 1.90
CA LEU A 93 1.46 3.46 1.31
C LEU A 93 0.40 3.32 2.41
N ASN A 94 -0.84 3.63 2.09
CA ASN A 94 -1.97 3.39 2.98
C ASN A 94 -3.04 2.57 2.25
N VAL A 95 -3.59 1.58 2.94
CA VAL A 95 -4.60 0.67 2.40
C VAL A 95 -5.94 1.40 2.29
N LEU A 96 -6.60 1.23 1.15
CA LEU A 96 -7.97 1.69 0.91
C LEU A 96 -8.96 0.60 1.32
N SER A 97 -10.14 1.01 1.77
CA SER A 97 -11.25 0.11 2.09
C SER A 97 -12.58 0.77 1.78
N GLN A 98 -13.59 -0.01 1.46
CA GLN A 98 -14.96 0.48 1.30
C GLN A 98 -15.73 0.21 2.59
N ASN A 99 -16.35 1.24 3.16
CA ASN A 99 -17.26 1.12 4.30
C ASN A 99 -18.57 1.84 3.99
N ALA A 100 -19.69 1.14 4.09
CA ALA A 100 -21.04 1.67 3.81
C ALA A 100 -21.14 2.44 2.47
N GLY A 101 -20.47 1.96 1.43
CA GLY A 101 -20.43 2.57 0.09
C GLY A 101 -19.40 3.71 -0.07
N GLN A 102 -18.76 4.16 1.01
CA GLN A 102 -17.73 5.20 0.97
C GLN A 102 -16.32 4.61 0.92
N LEU A 103 -15.47 5.19 0.09
CA LEU A 103 -14.04 4.87 0.06
C LEU A 103 -13.32 5.55 1.23
N THR A 104 -12.55 4.77 1.98
CA THR A 104 -11.80 5.23 3.15
C THR A 104 -10.33 4.82 3.02
N VAL A 105 -9.45 5.59 3.63
CA VAL A 105 -8.01 5.28 3.75
C VAL A 105 -7.64 5.06 5.21
N ASN A 106 -6.85 4.02 5.46
CA ASN A 106 -6.34 3.72 6.79
C ASN A 106 -5.02 4.45 7.06
N LEU A 107 -5.07 5.59 7.77
CA LEU A 107 -3.90 6.36 8.16
C LEU A 107 -3.25 5.85 9.45
N LYS A 108 -3.95 5.04 10.25
CA LYS A 108 -3.44 4.47 11.49
C LYS A 108 -2.43 3.34 11.27
N ALA A 109 -2.51 2.65 10.14
CA ALA A 109 -1.70 1.48 9.84
C ALA A 109 -1.05 1.53 8.44
N PRO A 110 -0.12 2.49 8.19
CA PRO A 110 0.59 2.55 6.92
C PRO A 110 1.41 1.28 6.64
N VAL A 111 1.54 0.99 5.36
CA VAL A 111 2.49 0.03 4.81
C VAL A 111 3.77 0.79 4.47
N ILE A 112 4.87 0.42 5.12
CA ILE A 112 6.19 0.97 4.88
C ILE A 112 7.01 -0.07 4.12
N VAL A 113 7.61 0.35 3.01
CA VAL A 113 8.40 -0.51 2.13
C VAL A 113 9.80 0.07 1.97
N ASN A 114 10.80 -0.77 2.15
CA ASN A 114 12.15 -0.53 1.67
C ASN A 114 12.28 -1.21 0.30
N LEU A 115 12.31 -0.41 -0.77
CA LEU A 115 12.39 -0.92 -2.14
C LEU A 115 13.79 -1.46 -2.47
N ASP A 116 14.85 -0.92 -1.86
CA ASP A 116 16.23 -1.39 -2.06
C ASP A 116 16.42 -2.80 -1.51
N ARG A 117 15.80 -3.08 -0.36
CA ARG A 117 15.89 -4.38 0.33
C ARG A 117 14.74 -5.33 -0.01
N ARG A 118 13.71 -4.84 -0.71
CA ARG A 118 12.47 -5.57 -1.02
C ARG A 118 11.74 -6.07 0.23
N ILE A 119 11.75 -5.29 1.31
CA ILE A 119 11.10 -5.66 2.59
C ILE A 119 9.98 -4.68 2.87
N GLY A 120 8.81 -5.20 3.24
CA GLY A 120 7.65 -4.42 3.62
C GLY A 120 7.16 -4.76 5.03
N ARG A 121 6.49 -3.79 5.65
CA ARG A 121 5.83 -3.99 6.95
C ARG A 121 4.62 -3.06 7.08
N GLN A 122 3.51 -3.59 7.56
CA GLN A 122 2.40 -2.77 8.04
C GLN A 122 2.61 -2.44 9.51
N ILE A 123 2.49 -1.16 9.86
CA ILE A 123 2.86 -0.65 11.18
C ILE A 123 1.75 0.23 11.74
N VAL A 124 1.31 -0.05 12.96
CA VAL A 124 0.37 0.83 13.70
C VAL A 124 1.12 2.03 14.24
N THR A 125 0.65 3.23 13.93
CA THR A 125 1.24 4.48 14.40
C THR A 125 0.99 4.71 15.89
N VAL A 126 1.89 5.42 16.57
CA VAL A 126 1.74 5.74 18.00
C VAL A 126 0.92 7.01 18.25
N ASP A 127 0.90 7.91 17.28
CA ASP A 127 0.06 9.11 17.30
C ASP A 127 -1.37 8.79 16.85
N GLU A 128 -2.30 9.68 17.22
CA GLU A 128 -3.69 9.60 16.78
C GLU A 128 -3.78 9.84 15.27
N GLN A 129 -4.26 8.82 14.56
CA GLN A 129 -4.45 8.84 13.12
C GLN A 129 -5.75 8.08 12.81
N PRO A 130 -6.55 8.54 11.83
CA PRO A 130 -7.82 7.90 11.53
C PRO A 130 -7.62 6.50 10.93
N LEU A 131 -8.29 5.51 11.50
CA LEU A 131 -8.36 4.16 10.94
C LEU A 131 -9.16 4.13 9.63
N GLN A 132 -10.16 4.99 9.51
CA GLN A 132 -11.02 5.12 8.34
C GLN A 132 -11.25 6.61 8.07
N LEU A 133 -10.32 7.24 7.35
CA LEU A 133 -10.57 8.58 6.83
C LEU A 133 -11.35 8.46 5.52
N ALA A 134 -12.55 9.01 5.50
CA ALA A 134 -13.32 9.22 4.28
C ALA A 134 -12.49 10.00 3.25
N LEU A 135 -12.27 9.42 2.07
CA LEU A 135 -11.73 10.17 0.95
C LEU A 135 -12.87 10.95 0.29
N PRO A 136 -12.69 12.25 -0.03
CA PRO A 136 -13.64 12.95 -0.86
C PRO A 136 -13.73 12.20 -2.19
N ALA A 137 -14.93 12.12 -2.78
CA ALA A 137 -15.04 11.73 -4.19
C ALA A 137 -14.05 12.60 -4.96
N LEU A 138 -13.14 11.99 -5.73
CA LEU A 138 -12.28 12.73 -6.65
C LEU A 138 -13.22 13.54 -7.54
N ALA A 139 -13.41 14.81 -7.20
CA ALA A 139 -14.01 15.76 -8.12
C ALA A 139 -12.97 15.85 -9.24
N LEU A 140 -13.17 15.06 -10.29
CA LEU A 140 -12.42 15.22 -11.52
C LEU A 140 -12.60 16.68 -11.89
N PRO A 141 -11.54 17.51 -11.93
CA PRO A 141 -11.70 18.87 -12.40
C PRO A 141 -12.19 18.76 -13.84
N LEU A 142 -13.47 19.04 -14.05
CA LEU A 142 -14.05 19.13 -15.38
C LEU A 142 -13.30 20.25 -16.08
N ARG A 143 -12.35 19.90 -16.96
CA ARG A 143 -11.81 20.87 -17.90
C ARG A 143 -12.94 21.16 -18.86
N LYS A 144 -13.42 22.42 -18.88
CA LYS A 144 -14.20 22.91 -20.01
C LYS A 144 -13.31 22.70 -21.24
N SER A 145 -13.72 21.83 -22.15
CA SER A 145 -13.32 21.96 -23.54
C SER A 145 -13.73 23.38 -23.93
N ALA A 146 -12.78 24.15 -24.44
CA ALA A 146 -13.05 25.47 -25.01
C ALA A 146 -14.34 25.45 -25.86
#